data_AF-A0A4Q5YS39-F1
#
_entry.id   AF-A0A4Q5YS39-F1
#
_cell.length_a   1.000
_cell.length_b   1.000
_cell.length_c   1.000
_cell.angle_alpha   90.00
_cell.angle_beta   90.00
_cell.angle_gamma   90.00
#
_symmetry.space_group_name_H-M   'P 1'
#
loop_
_entity.id
_entity.type
_entity.pdbx_description
1 polymer ?
#
loop_
_entity_poly.entity_id
_entity_poly.type
_entity_poly.pdbx_seq_one_letter_code
_entity_poly.pdbx_strand_id
1 'polypeptide(L)'
;MAVAASAIVLFIGIRVFMNSQSSPEEIYNEAFVDFNLSAARGSNGNESDIEKFYQQKNYTAVTTTTRSRILSAKDSLLIGLSYLHADKTGQAIRFFEKIASANSDFQQDAEFYLSLGYLKEKRYDKAARLMKQIAASPAHLYHEQITPGLLEDVDDLQKK
;
A
#
# COMPACT_ATOMS: atom_id res chain seq x y z
N MET A 1 10.03 -51.60 13.63
CA MET A 1 9.65 -50.61 12.60
C MET A 1 9.73 -49.22 13.23
N ALA A 2 10.82 -48.47 13.04
CA ALA A 2 10.96 -47.11 13.62
C ALA A 2 11.78 -46.16 12.72
N VAL A 3 11.89 -46.46 11.43
CA VAL A 3 12.71 -45.68 10.47
C VAL A 3 11.85 -44.91 9.46
N ALA A 4 10.54 -45.13 9.45
CA ALA A 4 9.62 -44.45 8.53
C ALA A 4 9.14 -43.09 9.08
N ALA A 5 9.05 -42.93 10.40
CA ALA A 5 8.55 -41.69 11.01
C ALA A 5 9.52 -40.51 10.86
N SER A 6 10.83 -40.75 10.91
CA SER A 6 11.86 -39.72 10.76
C SER A 6 11.96 -39.17 9.33
N ALA A 7 11.75 -40.00 8.32
CA ALA A 7 11.74 -39.56 6.91
C ALA A 7 10.53 -38.67 6.57
N ILE A 8 9.36 -38.95 7.19
CA ILE A 8 8.12 -38.19 6.97
C ILE A 8 8.20 -36.81 7.64
N VAL A 9 8.72 -36.71 8.87
CA VAL A 9 8.91 -35.42 9.55
C VAL A 9 9.92 -34.55 8.80
N LEU A 10 11.00 -35.13 8.25
CA LEU A 10 11.99 -34.39 7.47
C LEU A 10 11.40 -33.86 6.15
N PHE A 11 10.59 -34.65 5.45
CA PHE A 11 9.94 -34.21 4.20
C PHE A 11 8.88 -33.11 4.43
N ILE A 12 8.11 -33.20 5.51
CA ILE A 12 7.13 -32.17 5.88
C ILE A 12 7.86 -30.90 6.34
N GLY A 13 8.94 -31.02 7.12
CA GLY A 13 9.77 -29.90 7.55
C GLY A 13 10.42 -29.16 6.37
N ILE A 14 10.94 -29.87 5.37
CA ILE A 14 11.51 -29.27 4.15
C ILE A 14 10.42 -28.59 3.30
N ARG A 15 9.22 -29.17 3.20
CA ARG A 15 8.09 -28.57 2.46
C ARG A 15 7.57 -27.29 3.11
N VAL A 16 7.52 -27.22 4.43
CA VAL A 16 7.14 -25.99 5.16
C VAL A 16 8.20 -24.90 4.99
N PHE A 17 9.48 -25.27 4.89
CA PHE A 17 10.58 -24.32 4.68
C PHE A 17 10.74 -23.85 3.22
N MET A 18 10.35 -24.66 2.23
CA MET A 18 10.46 -24.31 0.80
C MET A 18 9.27 -23.51 0.25
N ASN A 19 8.18 -23.35 1.01
CA ASN A 19 6.95 -22.70 0.53
C ASN A 19 6.60 -21.40 1.29
N SER A 20 7.57 -20.83 2.01
CA SER A 20 7.44 -19.56 2.75
C SER A 20 7.62 -18.31 1.89
N GLN A 21 7.52 -18.42 0.56
CA GLN A 21 7.59 -17.22 -0.29
C GLN A 21 6.25 -16.51 -0.24
N SER A 22 6.21 -15.39 0.49
CA SER A 22 5.06 -14.49 0.55
C SER A 22 4.66 -14.06 -0.86
N SER A 23 3.38 -14.23 -1.18
CA SER A 23 2.78 -13.72 -2.41
C SER A 23 2.70 -12.19 -2.38
N PRO A 24 2.66 -11.50 -3.54
CA PRO A 24 2.46 -10.04 -3.57
C PRO A 24 1.23 -9.58 -2.79
N GLU A 25 0.16 -10.37 -2.80
CA GLU A 25 -1.07 -10.10 -2.05
C GLU A 25 -0.87 -10.22 -0.54
N GLU A 26 -0.13 -11.23 -0.07
CA GLU A 26 0.20 -11.38 1.36
C GLU A 26 1.07 -10.20 1.85
N ILE A 27 2.11 -9.87 1.09
CA ILE A 27 3.02 -8.75 1.40
C ILE A 27 2.24 -7.43 1.43
N TYR A 28 1.34 -7.21 0.46
CA TYR A 28 0.47 -6.04 0.46
C TYR A 28 -0.42 -5.99 1.70
N ASN A 29 -1.08 -7.10 2.05
CA ASN A 29 -2.02 -7.12 3.18
C ASN A 29 -1.32 -6.92 4.52
N GLU A 30 -0.07 -7.38 4.66
CA GLU A 30 0.75 -7.14 5.84
C GLU A 30 1.21 -5.69 5.93
N ALA A 31 1.63 -5.09 4.80
CA ALA A 31 2.13 -3.72 4.76
C ALA A 31 1.03 -2.66 4.77
N PHE A 32 -0.18 -2.97 4.30
CA PHE A 32 -1.25 -1.98 4.15
C PHE A 32 -1.77 -1.50 5.50
N VAL A 33 -1.71 -0.19 5.70
CA VAL A 33 -2.28 0.49 6.88
C VAL A 33 -3.40 1.41 6.45
N ASP A 34 -4.57 1.28 7.09
CA ASP A 34 -5.72 2.15 6.86
C ASP A 34 -5.35 3.62 7.13
N PHE A 35 -5.70 4.49 6.18
CA PHE A 35 -5.46 5.93 6.31
C PHE A 35 -6.35 6.52 7.41
N ASN A 36 -5.74 7.13 8.42
CA ASN A 36 -6.47 7.75 9.53
C ASN A 36 -6.78 9.22 9.24
N LEU A 37 -8.05 9.48 8.96
CA LEU A 37 -8.55 10.82 8.64
C LEU A 37 -8.54 11.78 9.84
N SER A 38 -8.75 11.28 11.05
CA SER A 38 -8.82 12.08 12.28
C SER A 38 -7.45 12.59 12.72
N ALA A 39 -6.39 11.87 12.36
CA ALA A 39 -5.00 12.30 12.53
C ALA A 39 -4.49 13.15 11.35
N ALA A 40 -5.25 13.22 10.25
CA ALA A 40 -4.89 14.05 9.11
C ALA A 40 -4.93 15.53 9.53
N ARG A 41 -3.77 16.16 9.38
CA ARG A 41 -3.41 17.52 9.78
C ARG A 41 -4.57 18.50 9.60
N GLY A 42 -5.22 18.84 10.72
CA GLY A 42 -6.17 19.95 10.87
C GLY A 42 -7.24 20.08 9.79
N SER A 43 -8.41 19.50 10.01
CA SER A 43 -9.65 19.80 9.27
C SER A 43 -10.13 21.23 9.55
N ASN A 44 -9.41 22.23 9.03
CA ASN A 44 -9.76 23.65 9.12
C ASN A 44 -10.60 24.11 7.91
N GLY A 45 -11.21 23.18 7.18
CA GLY A 45 -12.05 23.45 6.02
C GLY A 45 -13.36 22.68 6.09
N ASN A 46 -14.39 23.18 5.40
CA ASN A 46 -15.65 22.46 5.23
C ASN A 46 -15.37 21.06 4.66
N GLU A 47 -15.82 20.04 5.39
CA GLU A 47 -15.72 18.64 4.99
C GLU A 47 -16.32 18.43 3.60
N SER A 48 -15.54 17.85 2.70
CA SER A 48 -15.99 17.60 1.32
C SER A 48 -16.93 16.39 1.27
N ASP A 49 -17.76 16.29 0.23
CA ASP A 49 -18.60 15.10 0.04
C ASP A 49 -17.76 13.84 -0.17
N ILE A 50 -16.58 13.99 -0.79
CA ILE A 50 -15.60 12.90 -0.95
C ILE A 50 -15.15 12.39 0.41
N GLU A 51 -14.82 13.31 1.32
CA GLU A 51 -14.41 12.99 2.69
C GLU A 51 -15.51 12.27 3.46
N LYS A 52 -16.76 12.76 3.39
CA LYS A 52 -17.93 12.11 4.00
C LYS A 52 -18.13 10.70 3.49
N PHE A 53 -18.12 10.51 2.16
CA PHE A 53 -18.29 9.19 1.57
C PHE A 53 -17.15 8.24 1.93
N TYR A 54 -15.91 8.75 2.01
CA TYR A 54 -14.76 7.96 2.40
C TYR A 54 -14.88 7.48 3.86
N GLN A 55 -15.24 8.37 4.79
CA GLN A 55 -15.46 8.00 6.21
C GLN A 55 -16.56 6.94 6.37
N GLN A 56 -17.59 6.99 5.52
CA GLN A 56 -18.67 5.99 5.46
C GLN A 56 -18.26 4.70 4.74
N LYS A 57 -17.00 4.57 4.30
CA LYS A 57 -16.48 3.47 3.48
C LYS A 57 -17.24 3.27 2.16
N ASN A 58 -17.92 4.31 1.67
CA ASN A 58 -18.64 4.32 0.41
C ASN A 58 -17.71 4.69 -0.74
N TYR A 59 -16.76 3.80 -1.03
CA TYR A 59 -15.72 4.01 -2.06
C TYR A 59 -16.32 4.17 -3.48
N THR A 60 -17.48 3.56 -3.73
CA THR A 60 -18.22 3.73 -4.99
C THR A 60 -18.70 5.17 -5.17
N ALA A 61 -19.26 5.78 -4.12
CA ALA A 61 -19.68 7.18 -4.17
C ALA A 61 -18.48 8.13 -4.31
N VAL A 62 -17.36 7.85 -3.61
CA VAL A 62 -16.10 8.62 -3.76
C VAL A 62 -15.64 8.62 -5.22
N THR A 63 -15.50 7.44 -5.83
CA THR A 63 -14.96 7.30 -7.20
C THR A 63 -15.88 7.87 -8.28
N THR A 64 -17.18 8.02 -8.00
CA THR A 64 -18.16 8.60 -8.94
C THR A 64 -18.22 10.13 -8.85
N THR A 65 -17.96 10.71 -7.69
CA THR A 65 -18.02 12.17 -7.42
C THR A 65 -16.89 12.96 -8.12
N THR A 66 -15.94 12.28 -8.74
CA THR A 66 -14.68 12.83 -9.25
C THR A 66 -14.76 13.61 -10.57
N ARG A 67 -15.87 13.53 -11.32
CA ARG A 67 -15.88 13.87 -12.75
C ARG A 67 -15.84 15.37 -13.10
N SER A 68 -16.08 16.29 -12.16
CA SER A 68 -16.26 17.72 -12.49
C SER A 68 -15.77 18.73 -11.44
N ARG A 69 -14.76 18.40 -10.63
CA ARG A 69 -14.31 19.27 -9.51
C ARG A 69 -12.81 19.49 -9.49
N ILE A 70 -12.39 20.69 -9.07
CA ILE A 70 -11.01 20.95 -8.65
C ILE A 70 -10.78 20.19 -7.35
N LEU A 71 -9.93 19.17 -7.39
CA LEU A 71 -9.65 18.31 -6.24
C LEU A 71 -8.53 18.90 -5.39
N SER A 72 -8.74 18.93 -4.09
CA SER A 72 -7.64 19.15 -3.14
C SER A 72 -6.68 17.95 -3.13
N ALA A 73 -5.48 18.12 -2.57
CA ALA A 73 -4.55 17.01 -2.37
C ALA A 73 -5.19 15.93 -1.47
N LYS A 74 -5.92 16.34 -0.42
CA LYS A 74 -6.69 15.45 0.45
C LYS A 74 -7.72 14.64 -0.34
N ASP A 75 -8.60 15.32 -1.09
CA ASP A 75 -9.63 14.64 -1.89
C ASP A 75 -9.00 13.66 -2.89
N SER A 76 -7.90 14.07 -3.53
CA SER A 76 -7.17 13.23 -4.47
C SER A 76 -6.62 11.97 -3.80
N LEU A 77 -6.10 12.08 -2.57
CA LEU A 77 -5.61 10.94 -1.80
C LEU A 77 -6.76 9.98 -1.47
N LEU A 78 -7.88 10.51 -0.95
CA LEU A 78 -9.05 9.69 -0.59
C LEU A 78 -9.66 8.98 -1.80
N ILE A 79 -9.64 9.62 -2.96
CA ILE A 79 -10.04 8.99 -4.23
C ILE A 79 -9.08 7.84 -4.58
N GLY A 80 -7.76 8.07 -4.49
CA GLY A 80 -6.76 7.03 -4.73
C GLY A 80 -6.95 5.82 -3.82
N LEU A 81 -7.13 6.05 -2.52
CA LEU A 81 -7.41 5.00 -1.54
C LEU A 81 -8.72 4.26 -1.83
N SER A 82 -9.77 4.98 -2.21
CA SER A 82 -11.05 4.38 -2.62
C SER A 82 -10.89 3.48 -3.85
N TYR A 83 -10.02 3.85 -4.80
CA TYR A 83 -9.69 2.98 -5.93
C TYR A 83 -8.90 1.74 -5.50
N LEU A 84 -7.98 1.84 -4.53
CA LEU A 84 -7.31 0.65 -3.96
C LEU A 84 -8.31 -0.31 -3.31
N HIS A 85 -9.23 0.19 -2.49
CA HIS A 85 -10.28 -0.65 -1.87
C HIS A 85 -11.24 -1.27 -2.88
N ALA A 86 -11.43 -0.62 -4.04
CA ALA A 86 -12.24 -1.14 -5.14
C ALA A 86 -11.45 -2.04 -6.12
N ASP A 87 -10.22 -2.44 -5.77
CA ASP A 87 -9.28 -3.23 -6.57
C ASP A 87 -8.97 -2.62 -7.96
N LYS A 88 -9.15 -1.31 -8.07
CA LYS A 88 -8.89 -0.49 -9.25
C LYS A 88 -7.49 0.14 -9.15
N THR A 89 -6.50 -0.70 -8.92
CA THR A 89 -5.14 -0.29 -8.54
C THR A 89 -4.48 0.63 -9.58
N GLY A 90 -4.61 0.32 -10.87
CA GLY A 90 -4.13 1.20 -11.94
C GLY A 90 -4.74 2.62 -11.94
N GLN A 91 -5.98 2.80 -11.46
CA GLN A 91 -6.54 4.14 -11.25
C GLN A 91 -5.97 4.81 -10.01
N ALA A 92 -5.82 4.07 -8.90
CA ALA A 92 -5.26 4.58 -7.66
C ALA A 92 -3.85 5.15 -7.86
N ILE A 93 -2.99 4.41 -8.56
CA ILE A 93 -1.61 4.80 -8.89
C ILE A 93 -1.56 6.20 -9.51
N ARG A 94 -2.46 6.52 -10.46
CA ARG A 94 -2.45 7.83 -11.13
C ARG A 94 -2.73 8.99 -10.18
N PHE A 95 -3.59 8.78 -9.18
CA PHE A 95 -3.84 9.79 -8.15
C PHE A 95 -2.62 9.95 -7.26
N PHE A 96 -2.02 8.84 -6.80
CA PHE A 96 -0.85 8.91 -5.93
C PHE A 96 0.39 9.48 -6.63
N GLU A 97 0.68 9.13 -7.88
CA GLU A 97 1.80 9.70 -8.65
C GLU A 97 1.69 11.23 -8.74
N LYS A 98 0.47 11.76 -8.93
CA LYS A 98 0.22 13.20 -8.99
C LYS A 98 0.45 13.88 -7.64
N ILE A 99 0.07 13.24 -6.53
CA ILE A 99 0.23 13.81 -5.18
C ILE A 99 1.69 13.69 -4.72
N ALA A 100 2.34 12.55 -4.97
CA ALA A 100 3.74 12.31 -4.62
C ALA A 100 4.71 13.23 -5.38
N SER A 101 4.34 13.67 -6.58
CA SER A 101 5.11 14.67 -7.35
C SER A 101 4.78 16.12 -6.99
N ALA A 102 3.71 16.36 -6.22
CA ALA A 102 3.35 17.68 -5.73
C ALA A 102 3.88 17.85 -4.30
N ASN A 103 4.60 18.95 -4.03
CA ASN A 103 4.99 19.34 -2.67
C ASN A 103 3.74 19.69 -1.85
N SER A 104 3.04 18.67 -1.36
CA SER A 104 1.76 18.76 -0.66
C SER A 104 1.83 18.08 0.70
N ASP A 105 0.92 18.44 1.60
CA ASP A 105 0.86 17.86 2.95
C ASP A 105 0.63 16.34 2.97
N PHE A 106 0.17 15.78 1.84
CA PHE A 106 -0.14 14.36 1.64
C PHE A 106 0.86 13.64 0.75
N GLN A 107 2.00 14.26 0.45
CA GLN A 107 3.04 13.68 -0.41
C GLN A 107 3.51 12.33 0.14
N GLN A 108 3.82 12.27 1.44
CA GLN A 108 4.35 11.07 2.08
C GLN A 108 3.31 9.94 2.17
N ASP A 109 2.03 10.29 2.39
CA ASP A 109 0.93 9.32 2.30
C ASP A 109 0.84 8.75 0.88
N ALA A 110 0.89 9.62 -0.12
CA ALA A 110 0.84 9.20 -1.51
C ALA A 110 2.05 8.35 -1.91
N GLU A 111 3.27 8.67 -1.47
CA GLU A 111 4.47 7.85 -1.70
C GLU A 111 4.31 6.44 -1.12
N PHE A 112 3.82 6.34 0.12
CA PHE A 112 3.56 5.06 0.75
C PHE A 112 2.53 4.23 -0.02
N TYR A 113 1.33 4.76 -0.26
CA TYR A 113 0.27 4.02 -0.95
C TYR A 113 0.58 3.77 -2.43
N LEU A 114 1.38 4.62 -3.07
CA LEU A 114 1.91 4.39 -4.41
C LEU A 114 2.83 3.16 -4.43
N SER A 115 3.68 2.99 -3.43
CA SER A 115 4.58 1.84 -3.33
C SER A 115 3.79 0.52 -3.23
N LEU A 116 2.69 0.53 -2.46
CA LEU A 116 1.77 -0.60 -2.31
C LEU A 116 0.96 -0.84 -3.61
N GLY A 117 0.55 0.23 -4.29
CA GLY A 117 -0.11 0.12 -5.59
C GLY A 117 0.81 -0.51 -6.65
N TYR A 118 2.09 -0.12 -6.68
CA TYR A 118 3.09 -0.76 -7.54
C TYR A 118 3.31 -2.24 -7.20
N LEU A 119 3.29 -2.60 -5.91
CA LEU A 119 3.38 -4.00 -5.48
C LEU A 119 2.22 -4.83 -6.05
N LYS A 120 0.96 -4.35 -5.91
CA LYS A 120 -0.24 -5.03 -6.44
C LYS A 120 -0.25 -5.17 -7.96
N GLU A 121 0.27 -4.17 -8.68
CA GLU A 121 0.40 -4.21 -10.15
C GLU A 121 1.67 -4.93 -10.63
N LYS A 122 2.38 -5.63 -9.72
CA LYS A 122 3.61 -6.38 -10.01
C LYS A 122 4.75 -5.55 -10.59
N ARG A 123 4.74 -4.23 -10.31
CA ARG A 123 5.80 -3.28 -10.67
C ARG A 123 6.84 -3.22 -9.55
N TYR A 124 7.44 -4.38 -9.25
CA TYR A 124 8.27 -4.60 -8.06
C TYR A 124 9.52 -3.72 -8.04
N ASP A 125 10.08 -3.40 -9.21
CA ASP A 125 11.22 -2.48 -9.38
C ASP A 125 10.90 -1.08 -8.83
N LYS A 126 9.69 -0.60 -9.07
CA LYS A 126 9.23 0.71 -8.61
C LYS A 126 8.80 0.66 -7.15
N ALA A 127 8.11 -0.42 -6.74
CA ALA A 127 7.73 -0.63 -5.34
C ALA A 127 8.96 -0.61 -4.43
N ALA A 128 9.95 -1.47 -4.69
CA ALA A 128 11.14 -1.55 -3.85
C ALA A 128 11.94 -0.25 -3.81
N ARG A 129 12.07 0.46 -4.94
CA ARG A 129 12.77 1.75 -5.00
C ARG A 129 12.11 2.77 -4.06
N LEU A 130 10.79 2.88 -4.13
CA LEU A 130 10.04 3.84 -3.33
C LEU A 130 10.04 3.43 -1.85
N MET A 131 9.86 2.15 -1.54
CA MET A 131 9.97 1.64 -0.17
C MET A 131 11.35 1.86 0.43
N LYS A 132 12.43 1.65 -0.34
CA LYS A 132 13.81 1.95 0.09
C LYS A 132 14.02 3.44 0.38
N GLN A 133 13.40 4.33 -0.39
CA GLN A 133 13.43 5.78 -0.13
C GLN A 133 12.72 6.12 1.18
N ILE A 134 11.54 5.53 1.42
CA ILE A 134 10.78 5.70 2.66
C ILE A 134 11.58 5.18 3.87
N ALA A 135 12.14 3.97 3.77
CA ALA A 135 12.97 3.36 4.80
C ALA A 135 14.27 4.14 5.05
N ALA A 136 14.82 4.84 4.06
CA ALA A 136 16.02 5.65 4.24
C ALA A 136 15.75 7.03 4.87
N SER A 137 14.48 7.41 5.08
CA SER A 137 14.08 8.71 5.60
C SER A 137 13.38 8.58 6.96
N PRO A 138 14.10 8.72 8.09
CA PRO A 138 13.52 8.63 9.43
C PRO A 138 12.41 9.65 9.72
N ALA A 139 12.37 10.76 8.98
CA ALA A 139 11.34 11.78 9.09
C ALA A 139 10.07 11.47 8.25
N HIS A 140 10.07 10.39 7.47
CA HIS A 140 8.93 10.00 6.68
C HIS A 140 7.86 9.37 7.56
N LEU A 141 6.59 9.77 7.41
CA LEU A 141 5.46 9.29 8.23
C LEU A 141 5.36 7.76 8.29
N TYR A 142 5.71 7.11 7.18
CA TYR A 142 5.63 5.67 6.99
C TYR A 142 6.96 4.92 7.13
N HIS A 143 8.00 5.56 7.69
CA HIS A 143 9.33 4.96 7.84
C HIS A 143 9.27 3.62 8.58
N GLU A 144 8.60 3.59 9.73
CA GLU A 144 8.50 2.40 10.59
C GLU A 144 7.69 1.25 9.97
N GLN A 145 6.82 1.57 9.01
CA GLN A 145 6.01 0.58 8.27
C GLN A 145 6.86 -0.15 7.22
N ILE A 146 7.99 0.41 6.79
CA ILE A 146 8.89 -0.25 5.85
C ILE A 146 10.00 -0.98 6.62
N THR A 147 9.67 -2.20 7.07
CA THR A 147 10.61 -3.05 7.79
C THR A 147 11.68 -3.65 6.85
N PRO A 148 12.85 -4.05 7.38
CA PRO A 148 13.84 -4.78 6.59
C PRO A 148 13.29 -6.06 5.95
N GLY A 149 12.42 -6.79 6.67
CA GLY A 149 11.77 -8.00 6.14
C GLY A 149 10.84 -7.70 4.96
N LEU A 150 10.06 -6.62 5.05
CA LEU A 150 9.21 -6.18 3.92
C LEU A 150 10.05 -5.84 2.69
N LEU A 151 11.20 -5.19 2.87
CA LEU A 151 12.10 -4.87 1.75
C LEU A 151 12.71 -6.13 1.12
N GLU A 152 13.09 -7.11 1.95
CA GLU A 152 13.62 -8.40 1.49
C GLU A 152 12.57 -9.15 0.66
N ASP A 153 11.34 -9.24 1.16
CA ASP A 153 10.22 -9.90 0.47
C ASP A 153 9.95 -9.27 -0.91
N VAL A 154 9.94 -7.94 -0.99
CA VAL A 154 9.71 -7.24 -2.27
C VAL A 154 10.91 -7.39 -3.22
N ASP A 155 12.14 -7.39 -2.72
CA ASP A 155 13.33 -7.64 -3.55
C ASP A 155 13.37 -9.09 -4.07
N ASP A 156 12.86 -10.05 -3.31
CA ASP A 156 12.73 -11.44 -3.77
C ASP A 156 11.68 -11.62 -4.86
N LEU A 157 10.60 -10.82 -4.85
CA LEU A 157 9.65 -10.77 -5.96
C LEU A 157 10.26 -10.24 -7.26
N GLN A 158 11.26 -9.35 -7.20
CA GLN A 158 11.95 -8.84 -8.40
C GLN A 158 12.80 -9.88 -9.12
N LYS A 159 13.27 -10.89 -8.38
CA LYS A 159 14.21 -11.91 -8.89
C LYS A 159 13.49 -13.07 -9.60
N LYS A 160 12.17 -13.13 -9.52
CA LYS A 160 11.33 -14.18 -10.13
C LYS A 160 10.89 -13.77 -11.53
#